data_AF-A0A2E9GVX3-F1
#
_entry.id   AF-A0A2E9GVX3-F1
#
_cell.length_a   1.000
_cell.length_b   1.000
_cell.length_c   1.000
_cell.angle_alpha   90.00
_cell.angle_beta   90.00
_cell.angle_gamma   90.00
#
_symmetry.space_group_name_H-M   'P 1'
#
loop_
_entity.id
_entity.type
_entity.pdbx_description
1 polymer ?
#
loop_
_entity_poly.entity_id
_entity_poly.type
_entity_poly.pdbx_seq_one_letter_code
_entity_poly.pdbx_strand_id
1 'polypeptide(L)'
;MLIAFGCNGPVVLLPGGKLDGETRPVPTDWAFAGDYGTAQLETRPGDPYSVNIVYTIVDGSPFINAGDTETKWVKNIAADSQVRFRLDGVLYDMRAERVENPATIAAFARAWTSQSLFRRNPGGLEALWLYRLVPR
;
A
#
# COMPACT_ATOMS: atom_id res chain seq x y z
N MET A 1 0.08 13.28 36.48
CA MET A 1 0.89 12.66 35.41
C MET A 1 0.24 13.02 34.09
N LEU A 2 0.75 14.08 33.45
CA LEU A 2 0.27 14.55 32.15
C LEU A 2 0.89 13.66 31.09
N ILE A 3 0.09 12.83 30.41
CA ILE A 3 0.56 12.08 29.24
C ILE A 3 0.39 13.01 28.04
N ALA A 4 1.46 13.72 27.69
CA ALA A 4 1.55 14.43 26.43
C ALA A 4 1.81 13.40 25.31
N PHE A 5 0.77 12.99 24.60
CA PHE A 5 0.93 12.30 23.33
C PHE A 5 1.43 13.30 22.28
N GLY A 6 2.76 13.39 22.15
CA GLY A 6 3.39 13.95 20.96
C GLY A 6 3.19 13.00 19.78
N CYS A 7 1.98 12.93 19.22
CA CYS A 7 1.67 12.15 18.02
C CYS A 7 1.85 13.01 16.77
N ASN A 8 3.10 13.38 16.46
CA ASN A 8 3.46 14.03 15.18
C ASN A 8 4.52 13.20 14.43
N GLY A 9 4.35 11.88 14.41
CA GLY A 9 5.10 10.97 13.54
C GLY A 9 4.11 10.06 12.79
N PRO A 10 4.41 9.61 11.56
CA PRO A 10 3.48 8.77 10.80
C PRO A 10 3.30 7.44 11.53
N VAL A 11 2.06 7.18 11.99
CA VAL A 11 1.58 5.93 12.65
C VAL A 11 1.51 4.76 11.65
N VAL A 12 2.32 4.80 10.59
CA VAL A 12 2.16 4.01 9.37
C VAL A 12 2.90 2.67 9.45
N LEU A 13 3.73 2.41 10.47
CA LEU A 13 4.59 1.21 10.47
C LEU A 13 4.47 0.39 11.76
N LEU A 14 3.25 0.02 12.15
CA LEU A 14 3.04 -0.98 13.20
C LEU A 14 3.04 -2.38 12.56
N PRO A 15 4.08 -3.21 12.76
CA PRO A 15 4.09 -4.56 12.25
C PRO A 15 3.10 -5.45 13.02
N GLY A 16 2.41 -6.32 12.29
CA GLY A 16 1.50 -7.33 12.82
C GLY A 16 1.70 -8.69 12.15
N GLY A 17 0.87 -9.66 12.55
CA GLY A 17 0.81 -11.00 11.97
C GLY A 17 -0.34 -11.13 10.97
N LYS A 18 -1.01 -12.29 11.00
CA LYS A 18 -2.20 -12.57 10.19
C LYS A 18 -3.31 -11.56 10.46
N LEU A 19 -3.95 -11.09 9.39
CA LEU A 19 -5.11 -10.20 9.44
C LEU A 19 -6.40 -11.01 9.51
N ASP A 20 -7.28 -10.57 10.42
CA ASP A 20 -8.64 -11.07 10.58
C ASP A 20 -9.66 -10.11 9.95
N GLY A 21 -10.79 -10.64 9.48
CA GLY A 21 -11.83 -9.86 8.82
C GLY A 21 -12.67 -10.70 7.86
N GLU A 22 -13.75 -10.11 7.35
CA GLU A 22 -14.57 -10.72 6.30
C GLU A 22 -13.82 -10.67 4.97
N THR A 23 -13.54 -11.81 4.36
CA THR A 23 -12.99 -11.84 3.00
C THR A 23 -14.09 -11.63 1.98
N ARG A 24 -13.90 -10.68 1.06
CA ARG A 24 -14.80 -10.44 -0.07
C ARG A 24 -14.09 -10.62 -1.42
N PRO A 25 -14.83 -10.87 -2.50
CA PRO A 25 -14.26 -10.85 -3.85
C PRO A 25 -13.60 -9.49 -4.14
N VAL A 26 -12.51 -9.53 -4.91
CA VAL A 26 -11.85 -8.31 -5.39
C VAL A 26 -12.81 -7.59 -6.35
N PRO A 27 -13.15 -6.31 -6.10
CA PRO A 27 -14.04 -5.57 -6.96
C PRO A 27 -13.35 -5.20 -8.28
N THR A 28 -14.14 -4.96 -9.33
CA THR A 28 -13.64 -4.54 -10.64
C THR A 28 -13.10 -3.12 -10.64
N ASP A 29 -13.57 -2.30 -9.70
CA ASP A 29 -13.10 -0.94 -9.47
C ASP A 29 -13.06 -0.64 -7.96
N TRP A 30 -12.25 0.35 -7.59
CA TRP A 30 -12.03 0.75 -6.20
C TRP A 30 -12.62 2.13 -5.88
N ALA A 31 -13.69 2.55 -6.58
CA ALA A 31 -14.26 3.89 -6.38
C ALA A 31 -14.77 4.14 -4.95
N PHE A 32 -15.22 3.08 -4.25
CA PHE A 32 -15.66 3.16 -2.86
C PHE A 32 -14.52 3.46 -1.86
N ALA A 33 -13.25 3.26 -2.27
CA ALA A 33 -12.09 3.46 -1.40
C ALA A 33 -11.59 4.92 -1.36
N GLY A 34 -12.20 5.83 -2.13
CA GLY A 34 -11.70 7.19 -2.33
C GLY A 34 -10.38 7.24 -3.11
N ASP A 35 -9.86 8.44 -3.37
CA ASP A 35 -8.64 8.60 -4.18
C ASP A 35 -7.36 8.12 -3.48
N TYR A 36 -7.34 8.17 -2.15
CA TYR A 36 -6.23 7.73 -1.31
C TYR A 36 -6.68 7.52 0.13
N GLY A 37 -5.89 6.76 0.88
CA GLY A 37 -6.19 6.51 2.28
C GLY A 37 -5.15 5.64 2.95
N THR A 38 -5.51 5.09 4.10
CA THR A 38 -4.71 4.10 4.82
C THR A 38 -5.43 2.77 4.84
N ALA A 39 -4.67 1.69 4.69
CA ALA A 39 -5.15 0.32 4.76
C ALA A 39 -4.12 -0.53 5.51
N GLN A 40 -4.38 -1.83 5.62
CA GLN A 40 -3.37 -2.80 6.04
C GLN A 40 -3.03 -3.76 4.91
N LEU A 41 -1.76 -4.13 4.85
CA LEU A 41 -1.23 -5.08 3.89
C LEU A 41 -0.64 -6.25 4.62
N GLU A 42 -1.15 -7.46 4.37
CA GLU A 42 -0.54 -8.73 4.75
C GLU A 42 0.27 -9.30 3.58
N THR A 43 1.44 -9.84 3.88
CA THR A 43 2.36 -10.49 2.93
C THR A 43 2.84 -11.82 3.52
N ARG A 44 3.41 -12.70 2.69
CA ARG A 44 4.01 -13.99 3.09
C ARG A 44 2.96 -14.92 3.74
N PRO A 45 2.02 -15.50 2.97
CA PRO A 45 0.88 -16.25 3.52
C PRO A 45 1.26 -17.43 4.43
N GLY A 46 2.44 -18.03 4.25
CA GLY A 46 2.94 -19.11 5.13
C GLY A 46 3.52 -18.66 6.48
N ASP A 47 3.89 -17.38 6.62
CA ASP A 47 4.34 -16.74 7.87
C ASP A 47 3.93 -15.25 7.84
N PRO A 48 2.63 -14.97 8.07
CA PRO A 48 2.03 -13.68 7.75
C PRO A 48 2.70 -12.51 8.44
N TYR A 49 3.03 -11.49 7.64
CA TYR A 49 3.54 -10.21 8.10
C TYR A 49 2.63 -9.10 7.59
N SER A 50 2.05 -8.32 8.52
CA SER A 50 1.20 -7.18 8.19
C SER A 50 1.78 -5.84 8.60
N VAL A 51 1.39 -4.78 7.87
CA VAL A 51 1.74 -3.39 8.14
C VAL A 51 0.57 -2.47 7.82
N ASN A 52 0.48 -1.33 8.50
CA ASN A 52 -0.32 -0.21 7.99
C ASN A 52 0.38 0.34 6.72
N ILE A 53 -0.39 0.81 5.74
CA ILE A 53 0.18 1.38 4.51
C ILE A 53 -0.72 2.47 3.96
N VAL A 54 -0.12 3.41 3.24
CA VAL A 54 -0.86 4.39 2.43
C VAL A 54 -1.09 3.81 1.05
N TYR A 55 -2.31 3.90 0.55
CA TYR A 55 -2.64 3.57 -0.84
C TYR A 55 -3.05 4.81 -1.62
N THR A 56 -2.99 4.72 -2.95
CA THR A 56 -3.51 5.72 -3.88
C THR A 56 -4.21 4.98 -5.01
N ILE A 57 -5.42 5.41 -5.36
CA ILE A 57 -6.15 4.86 -6.49
C ILE A 57 -5.67 5.54 -7.77
N VAL A 58 -5.26 4.74 -8.75
CA VAL A 58 -4.89 5.20 -10.10
C VAL A 58 -5.56 4.23 -11.07
N ASP A 59 -6.28 4.78 -12.06
CA ASP A 59 -7.02 3.99 -13.06
C ASP A 59 -7.89 2.88 -12.44
N GLY A 60 -8.57 3.21 -11.34
CA GLY A 60 -9.49 2.31 -10.62
C GLY A 60 -8.82 1.18 -9.83
N SER A 61 -7.48 1.17 -9.69
CA SER A 61 -6.73 0.17 -8.92
C SER A 61 -5.93 0.81 -7.79
N PRO A 62 -5.75 0.13 -6.64
CA PRO A 62 -4.92 0.64 -5.55
C PRO A 62 -3.44 0.40 -5.82
N PHE A 63 -2.65 1.45 -5.61
CA PHE A 63 -1.20 1.46 -5.66
C PHE A 63 -0.63 1.68 -4.26
N ILE A 64 0.41 0.93 -3.93
CA ILE A 64 1.18 1.07 -2.69
C ILE A 64 2.65 1.30 -3.02
N ASN A 65 3.35 2.05 -2.17
CA ASN A 65 4.78 2.30 -2.38
C ASN A 65 5.58 2.35 -1.09
N ALA A 66 6.86 1.99 -1.18
CA ALA A 66 7.85 2.16 -0.11
C ALA A 66 8.91 3.23 -0.43
N GLY A 67 8.64 4.12 -1.40
CA GLY A 67 9.63 5.06 -1.91
C GLY A 67 10.88 4.33 -2.39
N ASP A 68 12.04 4.79 -1.94
CA ASP A 68 13.38 4.26 -2.24
C ASP A 68 13.86 3.19 -1.23
N THR A 69 13.03 2.80 -0.27
CA THR A 69 13.39 1.84 0.79
C THR A 69 12.87 0.44 0.48
N GLU A 70 13.76 -0.56 0.48
CA GLU A 70 13.37 -1.97 0.35
C GLU A 70 12.90 -2.55 1.70
N THR A 71 11.65 -2.27 2.06
CA THR A 71 11.05 -2.72 3.33
C THR A 71 10.87 -4.24 3.41
N LYS A 72 10.55 -4.75 4.61
CA LYS A 72 10.25 -6.18 4.78
C LYS A 72 9.07 -6.66 3.91
N TRP A 73 8.00 -5.88 3.81
CA TRP A 73 6.86 -6.24 2.96
C TRP A 73 7.23 -6.23 1.47
N VAL A 74 8.14 -5.34 1.03
CA VAL A 74 8.70 -5.35 -0.33
C VAL A 74 9.45 -6.65 -0.62
N LYS A 75 10.32 -7.07 0.31
CA LYS A 75 11.06 -8.34 0.20
C LYS A 75 10.14 -9.55 0.18
N ASN A 76 9.09 -9.53 1.03
CA ASN A 76 8.09 -10.59 1.04
C ASN A 76 7.35 -10.67 -0.30
N ILE A 77 6.92 -9.54 -0.88
CA ILE A 77 6.26 -9.49 -2.19
C ILE A 77 7.18 -9.99 -3.31
N ALA A 78 8.47 -9.66 -3.26
CA ALA A 78 9.44 -10.14 -4.24
C ALA A 78 9.59 -11.68 -4.22
N ALA A 79 9.45 -12.31 -3.04
CA ALA A 79 9.47 -13.76 -2.90
C ALA A 79 8.13 -14.43 -3.22
N ASP A 80 7.02 -13.80 -2.84
CA ASP A 80 5.65 -14.25 -3.10
C ASP A 80 4.72 -13.04 -3.27
N SER A 81 4.20 -12.87 -4.49
CA SER A 81 3.34 -11.73 -4.84
C SER A 81 1.95 -11.75 -4.20
N GLN A 82 1.54 -12.85 -3.56
CA GLN A 82 0.24 -12.95 -2.89
C GLN A 82 0.19 -12.03 -1.67
N VAL A 83 -0.85 -11.20 -1.61
CA VAL A 83 -1.09 -10.26 -0.51
C VAL A 83 -2.56 -10.28 -0.08
N ARG A 84 -2.82 -9.85 1.15
CA ARG A 84 -4.18 -9.55 1.61
C ARG A 84 -4.27 -8.08 1.94
N PHE A 85 -5.16 -7.37 1.28
CA PHE A 85 -5.39 -5.94 1.49
C PHE A 85 -6.62 -5.78 2.37
N ARG A 86 -6.46 -5.18 3.56
CA ARG A 86 -7.55 -4.91 4.50
C ARG A 86 -7.92 -3.44 4.47
N LEU A 87 -9.13 -3.16 4.01
CA LEU A 87 -9.71 -1.81 3.96
C LEU A 87 -11.02 -1.84 4.75
N ASP A 88 -11.15 -0.95 5.74
CA ASP A 88 -12.34 -0.83 6.59
C ASP A 88 -12.85 -2.16 7.17
N GLY A 89 -11.92 -3.04 7.55
CA GLY A 89 -12.21 -4.35 8.14
C GLY A 89 -12.52 -5.47 7.14
N VAL A 90 -12.62 -5.16 5.85
CA VAL A 90 -12.84 -6.14 4.76
C VAL A 90 -11.51 -6.54 4.16
N LEU A 91 -11.32 -7.84 3.93
CA LEU A 91 -10.12 -8.43 3.35
C LEU A 91 -10.33 -8.77 1.87
N TYR A 92 -9.33 -8.42 1.06
CA TYR A 92 -9.26 -8.73 -0.35
C TYR A 92 -7.97 -9.50 -0.63
N ASP A 93 -8.12 -10.75 -1.11
CA ASP A 93 -6.98 -11.57 -1.52
C ASP A 93 -6.55 -11.16 -2.94
N MET A 94 -5.33 -10.66 -3.07
CA MET A 94 -4.84 -9.97 -4.28
C MET A 94 -3.41 -10.39 -4.61
N ARG A 95 -2.87 -9.91 -5.73
CA ARG A 95 -1.45 -9.91 -6.04
C ARG A 95 -0.89 -8.50 -6.10
N ALA A 96 0.34 -8.33 -5.67
CA ALA A 96 1.09 -7.09 -5.86
C ALA A 96 2.04 -7.22 -7.05
N GLU A 97 1.81 -6.40 -8.09
CA GLU A 97 2.64 -6.36 -9.29
C GLU A 97 3.59 -5.17 -9.24
N ARG A 98 4.89 -5.43 -9.41
CA ARG A 98 5.91 -4.38 -9.46
C ARG A 98 5.68 -3.49 -10.68
N VAL A 99 5.63 -2.18 -10.48
CA VAL A 99 5.43 -1.19 -11.53
C VAL A 99 6.76 -0.57 -11.93
N GLU A 100 7.19 -0.80 -13.16
CA GLU A 100 8.41 -0.23 -13.75
C GLU A 100 8.11 0.65 -14.96
N ASN A 101 6.87 0.59 -15.50
CA ASN A 101 6.47 1.37 -16.65
C ASN A 101 6.49 2.89 -16.33
N PRO A 102 7.26 3.71 -17.08
CA PRO A 102 7.39 5.14 -16.78
C PRO A 102 6.08 5.93 -16.85
N ALA A 103 5.16 5.57 -17.76
CA ALA A 103 3.88 6.26 -17.89
C ALA A 103 2.98 5.98 -16.67
N THR A 104 2.97 4.74 -16.18
CA THR A 104 2.26 4.36 -14.95
C THR A 104 2.88 5.04 -13.73
N ILE A 105 4.21 5.06 -13.62
CA ILE A 105 4.92 5.78 -12.54
C ILE A 105 4.57 7.28 -12.58
N ALA A 106 4.53 7.90 -13.76
CA ALA A 106 4.17 9.31 -13.91
C ALA A 106 2.70 9.58 -13.51
N ALA A 107 1.77 8.68 -13.86
CA ALA A 107 0.37 8.78 -13.42
C ALA A 107 0.25 8.68 -11.89
N PHE A 108 0.92 7.70 -11.30
CA PHE A 108 1.00 7.57 -9.84
C PHE A 108 1.63 8.81 -9.19
N ALA A 109 2.74 9.32 -9.70
CA ALA A 109 3.43 10.48 -9.14
C ALA A 109 2.53 11.73 -9.13
N ARG A 110 1.76 11.97 -10.21
CA ARG A 110 0.75 13.04 -10.24
C ARG A 110 -0.33 12.86 -9.18
N ALA A 111 -0.91 11.66 -9.10
CA ALA A 111 -1.94 11.35 -8.10
C ALA A 111 -1.41 11.39 -6.66
N TRP A 112 -0.16 11.00 -6.43
CA TRP A 112 0.49 10.99 -5.12
C TRP A 112 0.81 12.40 -4.62
N THR A 113 1.36 13.25 -5.49
CA THR A 113 1.79 14.61 -5.13
C THR A 113 0.63 15.60 -5.01
N SER A 114 -0.53 15.33 -5.63
CA SER A 114 -1.73 16.15 -5.43
C SER A 114 -2.33 16.04 -4.01
N GLN A 115 -1.98 14.97 -3.27
CA GLN A 115 -2.56 14.68 -1.95
C GLN A 115 -1.98 15.55 -0.83
N SER A 116 -0.75 16.05 -0.99
CA SER A 116 -0.10 16.92 -0.02
C SER A 116 1.20 17.51 -0.57
N LEU A 117 1.46 18.79 -0.28
CA LEU A 117 2.71 19.47 -0.62
C LEU A 117 3.94 18.87 0.08
N PHE A 118 3.74 18.08 1.16
CA PHE A 118 4.84 17.45 1.90
C PHE A 118 5.27 16.10 1.31
N ARG A 119 4.58 15.60 0.27
CA ARG A 119 4.92 14.34 -0.36
C ARG A 119 6.04 14.52 -1.38
N ARG A 120 7.14 13.79 -1.15
CA ARG A 120 8.24 13.70 -2.11
C ARG A 120 7.72 13.11 -3.43
N ASN A 121 8.14 13.70 -4.55
CA ASN A 121 7.80 13.20 -5.88
C ASN A 121 8.50 11.85 -6.13
N PRO A 122 7.76 10.74 -6.34
CA PRO A 122 8.33 9.41 -6.59
C PRO A 122 9.08 9.31 -7.92
N GLY A 123 8.72 10.12 -8.92
CA GLY A 123 9.34 10.06 -10.25
C GLY A 123 10.78 10.55 -10.31
N GLY A 124 11.28 11.18 -9.23
CA GLY A 124 12.67 11.63 -9.11
C GLY A 124 13.55 10.70 -8.27
N LEU A 125 13.08 9.51 -7.90
CA LEU A 125 13.84 8.53 -7.12
C LEU A 125 14.67 7.64 -8.05
N GLU A 126 15.93 7.37 -7.67
CA GLU A 126 16.79 6.40 -8.38
C GLU A 126 16.24 4.97 -8.31
N ALA A 127 15.58 4.65 -7.20
CA ALA A 127 14.84 3.41 -7.00
C ALA A 127 13.43 3.72 -6.47
N LEU A 128 12.42 3.10 -7.06
CA LEU A 128 11.03 3.21 -6.62
C LEU A 128 10.42 1.82 -6.45
N TRP A 129 10.06 1.48 -5.21
CA TRP A 129 9.30 0.28 -4.85
C TRP A 129 7.81 0.61 -4.91
N LEU A 130 7.26 0.62 -6.13
CA LEU A 130 5.84 0.88 -6.42
C LEU A 130 5.16 -0.40 -6.89
N TYR A 131 3.99 -0.70 -6.33
CA TYR A 131 3.21 -1.86 -6.69
C TYR A 131 1.76 -1.49 -6.99
N ARG A 132 1.20 -2.09 -8.04
CA ARG A 132 -0.24 -2.12 -8.30
C ARG A 132 -0.81 -3.37 -7.66
N LEU A 133 -1.90 -3.26 -6.93
CA LEU A 133 -2.63 -4.45 -6.47
C LEU A 133 -3.68 -4.84 -7.52
N VAL A 134 -3.67 -6.11 -7.88
CA VAL A 134 -4.54 -6.70 -8.91
C VAL A 134 -5.25 -7.95 -8.36
N PRO A 135 -6.38 -8.38 -8.95
CA PRO A 135 -6.97 -9.68 -8.64
C PRO A 135 -5.94 -10.83 -8.81
N ARG A 136 -6.07 -11.87 -7.98
CA ARG A 136 -5.20 -13.04 -8.03
C ARG A 136 -5.32 -13.84 -9.32
#